data_AF-A0A8R2HB31-F1
#
_entry.id   AF-A0A8R2HB31-F1
#
_cell.length_a   1.000
_cell.length_b   1.000
_cell.length_c   1.000
_cell.angle_alpha   90.00
_cell.angle_beta   90.00
_cell.angle_gamma   90.00
#
_symmetry.space_group_name_H-M   'P 1'
#
loop_
_entity.id
_entity.type
_entity.pdbx_description
1 polymer ?
#
loop_
_entity_poly.entity_id
_entity_poly.type
_entity_poly.pdbx_seq_one_letter_code
_entity_poly.pdbx_strand_id
1 'polypeptide(L)'
;MSNQINIKQSTSISDKSLNLKVKRKYTDDYLCFGFTWNGNTDCLLPVCIVCGEKLSNEAMSDYPDKALEASFKVAELIAKNMNSHVIGEKLIGPACLAMVETILDNESKDVISKVPLSNNTISHRINKTADDINDIVLEKIKNQKLFSLQIDERSTD
;
A
#
# COMPACT_ATOMS: atom_id res chain seq x y z
N MET A 1 -19.42 47.19 -33.81
CA MET A 1 -19.92 46.58 -32.56
C MET A 1 -19.76 45.08 -32.65
N SER A 2 -18.75 44.61 -31.92
CA SER A 2 -18.55 43.32 -31.26
C SER A 2 -19.36 42.08 -31.67
N ASN A 3 -18.59 41.06 -32.08
CA ASN A 3 -18.52 39.69 -31.53
C ASN A 3 -19.77 38.77 -31.51
N GLN A 4 -19.64 37.73 -32.36
CA GLN A 4 -19.37 36.33 -31.99
C GLN A 4 -20.44 35.46 -31.28
N ILE A 5 -20.53 34.24 -31.84
CA ILE A 5 -20.82 32.92 -31.25
C ILE A 5 -22.21 32.34 -31.47
N ASN A 6 -22.21 31.32 -32.34
CA ASN A 6 -23.30 30.41 -32.67
C ASN A 6 -23.44 29.32 -31.57
N ILE A 7 -24.68 29.08 -31.17
CA ILE A 7 -25.09 28.17 -30.10
C ILE A 7 -25.34 26.78 -30.69
N LYS A 8 -24.61 25.80 -30.13
CA LYS A 8 -24.85 24.36 -29.93
C LYS A 8 -26.02 23.68 -30.68
N GLN A 9 -25.68 22.58 -31.35
CA GLN A 9 -26.16 21.19 -31.20
C GLN A 9 -25.90 20.46 -32.54
N SER A 10 -25.52 19.19 -32.66
CA SER A 10 -25.57 18.02 -31.79
C SER A 10 -24.82 16.86 -32.49
N THR A 11 -24.69 15.73 -31.77
CA THR A 11 -24.32 14.36 -32.18
C THR A 11 -22.84 13.99 -31.94
N SER A 12 -22.43 12.84 -31.37
CA SER A 12 -23.06 11.80 -30.53
C SER A 12 -21.95 10.79 -30.16
N ILE A 13 -21.93 10.35 -28.90
CA ILE A 13 -21.47 9.02 -28.41
C ILE A 13 -19.96 8.68 -28.52
N SER A 14 -19.30 8.55 -27.35
CA SER A 14 -18.94 7.23 -26.80
C SER A 14 -18.38 7.38 -25.39
N ASP A 15 -19.11 6.87 -24.40
CA ASP A 15 -18.62 6.64 -23.05
C ASP A 15 -17.41 5.70 -23.07
N LYS A 16 -16.24 6.24 -22.75
CA LYS A 16 -15.13 5.47 -22.19
C LYS A 16 -14.70 6.18 -20.92
N SER A 17 -15.14 5.63 -19.78
CA SER A 17 -14.55 5.93 -18.48
C SER A 17 -13.08 5.51 -18.53
N LEU A 18 -12.22 6.43 -18.96
CA LEU A 18 -10.79 6.30 -18.76
C LEU A 18 -10.59 6.43 -17.26
N ASN A 19 -10.25 5.30 -16.65
CA ASN A 19 -9.77 5.21 -15.28
C ASN A 19 -8.50 6.06 -15.19
N LEU A 20 -8.66 7.36 -14.98
CA LEU A 20 -7.59 8.30 -14.76
C LEU A 20 -6.96 7.88 -13.44
N LYS A 21 -5.87 7.11 -13.52
CA LYS A 21 -4.94 6.89 -12.42
C LYS A 21 -4.65 8.26 -11.82
N VAL A 22 -5.23 8.54 -10.65
CA VAL A 22 -4.94 9.74 -9.88
C VAL A 22 -3.44 9.71 -9.58
N LYS A 23 -2.66 10.52 -10.30
CA LYS A 23 -1.23 10.71 -10.03
C LYS A 23 -1.13 11.58 -8.78
N ARG A 24 -0.77 10.97 -7.64
CA ARG A 24 -0.51 11.69 -6.39
C ARG A 24 0.71 12.59 -6.60
N LYS A 25 0.57 13.90 -6.35
CA LYS A 25 1.68 14.85 -6.34
C LYS A 25 2.33 14.82 -4.96
N TYR A 26 3.66 14.74 -4.92
CA TYR A 26 4.44 14.76 -3.67
C TYR A 26 4.42 16.15 -3.06
N THR A 27 4.49 16.23 -1.73
CA THR A 27 4.74 17.48 -1.01
C THR A 27 6.25 17.77 -0.99
N ASP A 28 6.63 19.04 -1.07
CA ASP A 28 8.05 19.43 -1.10
C ASP A 28 8.78 19.16 0.23
N ASP A 29 8.03 18.95 1.31
CA ASP A 29 8.55 18.63 2.64
C ASP A 29 9.42 17.35 2.64
N TYR A 30 9.23 16.43 1.68
CA TYR A 30 10.05 15.22 1.58
C TYR A 30 11.51 15.49 1.19
N LEU A 31 11.83 16.66 0.63
CA LEU A 31 13.21 17.06 0.34
C LEU A 31 14.05 17.18 1.61
N CYS A 32 13.45 17.58 2.75
CA CYS A 32 14.18 17.75 4.01
C CYS A 32 14.63 16.42 4.63
N PHE A 33 14.03 15.31 4.21
CA PHE A 33 14.39 13.95 4.62
C PHE A 33 15.35 13.26 3.63
N GLY A 34 15.84 13.97 2.61
CA GLY A 34 16.82 13.44 1.65
C GLY A 34 16.21 12.61 0.52
N PHE A 35 14.92 12.81 0.22
CA PHE A 35 14.25 12.14 -0.88
C PHE A 35 14.15 13.03 -2.12
N THR A 36 14.38 12.47 -3.29
CA THR A 36 14.17 13.13 -4.58
C THR A 36 13.38 12.22 -5.52
N TRP A 37 12.62 12.79 -6.46
CA TRP A 37 11.91 12.01 -7.48
C TRP A 37 12.77 11.86 -8.74
N ASN A 38 12.74 10.70 -9.39
CA ASN A 38 13.40 10.51 -10.68
C ASN A 38 12.47 10.88 -11.85
N GLY A 39 12.95 11.79 -12.71
CA GLY A 39 12.22 12.54 -13.73
C GLY A 39 11.69 11.77 -14.93
N ASN A 40 10.74 10.84 -14.73
CA ASN A 40 9.78 10.52 -15.79
C ASN A 40 8.34 10.66 -15.27
N THR A 41 7.46 11.21 -16.10
CA THR A 41 6.07 11.57 -15.75
C THR A 41 5.21 10.35 -15.40
N ASP A 42 5.71 9.13 -15.57
CA ASP A 42 4.97 7.88 -15.38
C ASP A 42 5.42 7.00 -14.20
N CYS A 43 6.58 7.27 -13.58
CA CYS A 43 7.13 6.44 -12.48
C CYS A 43 7.79 7.30 -11.39
N LEU A 44 6.97 7.86 -10.49
CA LEU A 44 7.42 8.75 -9.43
C LEU A 44 7.99 7.99 -8.20
N LEU A 45 8.92 7.06 -8.40
CA LEU A 45 9.49 6.34 -7.26
C LEU A 45 10.50 7.24 -6.50
N PRO A 46 10.39 7.33 -5.17
CA PRO A 46 11.34 8.08 -4.36
C PRO A 46 12.74 7.46 -4.46
N VAL A 47 13.77 8.29 -4.50
CA VAL A 47 15.17 7.88 -4.51
C VAL A 47 15.87 8.50 -3.31
N CYS A 48 16.65 7.69 -2.60
CA CYS A 48 17.51 8.18 -1.51
C CYS A 48 18.67 8.98 -2.10
N ILE A 49 18.86 10.23 -1.65
CA ILE A 49 19.95 11.07 -2.15
C ILE A 49 21.34 10.62 -1.66
N VAL A 50 21.39 9.82 -0.58
CA VAL A 50 22.65 9.35 0.04
C VAL A 50 23.16 8.08 -0.62
N CYS A 51 22.30 7.07 -0.81
CA CYS A 51 22.70 5.79 -1.40
C CYS A 51 22.26 5.61 -2.86
N GLY A 52 21.40 6.48 -3.40
CA GLY A 52 20.89 6.37 -4.77
C GLY A 52 19.86 5.25 -4.98
N GLU A 53 19.46 4.55 -3.91
CA GLU A 53 18.49 3.46 -4.00
C GLU A 53 17.07 3.97 -4.25
N LYS A 54 16.34 3.22 -5.08
CA LYS A 54 14.91 3.43 -5.31
C LYS A 54 14.14 2.88 -4.12
N LEU A 55 13.41 3.75 -3.44
CA LEU A 55 12.57 3.42 -2.31
C LEU A 55 11.13 3.18 -2.78
N SER A 56 10.37 2.49 -1.94
CA SER A 56 8.94 2.29 -2.20
C SER A 56 8.18 3.58 -1.90
N ASN A 57 7.04 3.80 -2.57
CA ASN A 57 6.22 5.00 -2.34
C ASN A 57 5.77 5.14 -0.88
N GLU A 58 5.71 4.02 -0.14
CA GLU A 58 5.37 4.00 1.28
C GLU A 58 6.47 4.60 2.17
N ALA A 59 7.73 4.65 1.71
CA ALA A 59 8.80 5.32 2.44
C ALA A 59 8.59 6.84 2.55
N MET A 60 7.75 7.40 1.67
CA MET A 60 7.32 8.81 1.70
C MET A 60 5.97 8.99 2.40
N SER A 61 5.46 8.00 3.14
CA SER A 61 4.12 8.11 3.72
C SER A 61 4.18 8.71 5.12
N ASP A 62 3.39 9.74 5.39
CA ASP A 62 3.30 10.42 6.71
C ASP A 62 2.63 9.58 7.81
N TYR A 63 2.62 8.24 7.69
CA TYR A 63 2.09 7.41 8.77
C TYR A 63 3.04 7.47 9.95
N PRO A 64 2.54 7.69 11.18
CA PRO A 64 3.38 7.51 12.36
C PRO A 64 3.89 6.08 12.38
N ASP A 65 5.17 5.85 12.69
CA ASP A 65 5.83 4.54 12.63
C ASP A 65 5.02 3.43 13.30
N LYS A 66 4.37 3.75 14.42
CA LYS A 66 3.51 2.83 15.18
C LYS A 66 2.24 2.43 14.42
N ALA A 67 1.64 3.31 13.63
CA ALA A 67 0.48 2.98 12.81
C ALA A 67 0.87 2.06 11.65
N LEU A 68 2.05 2.28 11.05
CA LEU A 68 2.60 1.39 10.05
C LEU A 68 2.86 0.00 10.66
N GLU A 69 3.52 -0.06 11.82
CA GLU A 69 3.78 -1.32 12.52
C GLU A 69 2.48 -2.07 12.87
N ALA A 70 1.48 -1.38 13.44
CA ALA A 70 0.19 -1.97 13.78
C ALA A 70 -0.49 -2.58 12.55
N SER A 71 -0.36 -1.92 11.41
CA SER A 71 -1.00 -2.35 10.17
C SER A 71 -0.32 -3.54 9.49
N PHE A 72 1.00 -3.75 9.72
CA PHE A 72 1.67 -5.02 9.38
C PHE A 72 1.24 -6.15 10.30
N LYS A 73 1.10 -5.89 11.60
CA LYS A 73 0.59 -6.88 12.57
C LYS A 73 -0.81 -7.37 12.20
N VAL A 74 -1.71 -6.46 11.79
CA VAL A 74 -3.04 -6.85 11.30
C VAL A 74 -2.95 -7.71 10.04
N ALA A 75 -2.08 -7.36 9.08
CA ALA A 75 -1.89 -8.15 7.86
C ALA A 75 -1.39 -9.57 8.16
N GLU A 76 -0.45 -9.72 9.08
CA GLU A 76 0.06 -11.01 9.54
C GLU A 76 -1.04 -11.88 10.16
N LEU A 77 -1.89 -11.30 11.01
CA LEU A 77 -3.02 -12.01 11.62
C LEU A 77 -4.02 -12.47 10.56
N ILE A 78 -4.31 -11.64 9.56
CA ILE A 78 -5.21 -12.01 8.45
C ILE A 78 -4.62 -13.18 7.66
N ALA A 79 -3.31 -13.13 7.34
CA ALA A 79 -2.62 -14.17 6.59
C ALA A 79 -2.56 -15.50 7.36
N LYS A 80 -2.23 -15.46 8.66
CA LYS A 80 -2.19 -16.67 9.52
C LYS A 80 -3.53 -17.38 9.61
N ASN A 81 -4.62 -16.61 9.62
CA ASN A 81 -5.97 -17.16 9.67
C ASN A 81 -6.54 -17.50 8.27
N MET A 82 -5.75 -17.37 7.20
CA MET A 82 -6.16 -17.57 5.80
C MET A 82 -7.42 -16.79 5.40
N ASN A 83 -7.57 -15.58 5.96
CA ASN A 83 -8.73 -14.73 5.70
C ASN A 83 -8.53 -13.83 4.48
N SER A 84 -9.64 -13.36 3.90
CA SER A 84 -9.60 -12.35 2.85
C SER A 84 -9.08 -11.01 3.38
N HIS A 85 -8.17 -10.39 2.63
CA HIS A 85 -7.65 -9.04 2.85
C HIS A 85 -8.75 -7.95 3.00
N VAL A 86 -9.95 -8.18 2.44
CA VAL A 86 -11.13 -7.31 2.58
C VAL A 86 -11.60 -7.18 4.03
N ILE A 87 -11.28 -8.15 4.89
CA ILE A 87 -11.72 -8.13 6.30
C ILE A 87 -11.13 -6.94 7.08
N GLY A 88 -9.98 -6.43 6.67
CA GLY A 88 -9.31 -5.28 7.28
C GLY A 88 -10.19 -4.03 7.24
N GLU A 89 -10.66 -3.66 6.05
CA GLU A 89 -11.52 -2.49 5.84
C GLU A 89 -12.97 -2.73 6.28
N LYS A 90 -13.48 -3.94 6.08
CA LYS A 90 -14.91 -4.23 6.30
C LYS A 90 -15.27 -4.46 7.76
N LEU A 91 -14.37 -5.04 8.55
CA LEU A 91 -14.67 -5.47 9.92
C LEU A 91 -13.68 -4.93 10.93
N ILE A 92 -12.38 -5.15 10.72
CA ILE A 92 -11.36 -4.84 11.73
C ILE A 92 -11.28 -3.34 11.99
N GLY A 93 -11.24 -2.51 10.94
CA GLY A 93 -11.22 -1.06 11.05
C GLY A 93 -12.42 -0.51 11.86
N PRO A 94 -13.67 -0.78 11.43
CA PRO A 94 -14.85 -0.34 12.17
C PRO A 94 -14.92 -0.87 13.61
N ALA A 95 -14.53 -2.12 13.85
CA ALA A 95 -14.53 -2.71 15.19
C ALA A 95 -13.54 -2.00 16.12
N CYS A 96 -12.31 -1.75 15.66
CA CYS A 96 -11.32 -1.01 16.44
C CYS A 96 -11.79 0.41 16.75
N LEU A 97 -12.40 1.11 15.79
CA LEU A 97 -12.92 2.46 16.00
C LEU A 97 -14.04 2.47 17.05
N ALA A 98 -14.98 1.53 16.98
CA ALA A 98 -16.07 1.43 17.95
C ALA A 98 -15.56 1.14 19.38
N MET A 99 -14.55 0.28 19.51
CA MET A 99 -13.93 -0.02 20.82
C MET A 99 -13.22 1.20 21.41
N VAL A 100 -12.46 1.93 20.59
CA VAL A 100 -11.68 3.09 21.05
C VAL A 100 -12.61 4.23 21.43
N GLU A 101 -13.67 4.47 20.64
CA GLU A 101 -14.68 5.48 20.94
C GLU A 101 -15.47 5.20 22.23
N THR A 102 -15.72 3.92 22.54
CA THR A 102 -16.52 3.54 23.72
C THR A 102 -15.70 3.43 25.01
N ILE A 103 -14.44 2.98 24.93
CA ILE A 103 -13.62 2.66 26.10
C ILE A 103 -12.63 3.77 26.44
N LEU A 104 -12.04 4.41 25.43
CA LEU A 104 -10.98 5.39 25.60
C LEU A 104 -11.59 6.80 25.51
N ASP A 105 -11.50 7.41 24.34
CA ASP A 105 -11.88 8.79 24.09
C ASP A 105 -11.85 9.05 22.57
N ASN A 106 -12.46 10.16 22.16
CA ASN A 106 -12.59 10.49 20.74
C ASN A 106 -11.27 11.00 20.11
N GLU A 107 -10.30 11.47 20.90
CA GLU A 107 -8.99 11.91 20.38
C GLU A 107 -8.15 10.71 19.96
N SER A 108 -8.20 9.62 20.76
CA SER A 108 -7.58 8.34 20.43
C SER A 108 -8.12 7.71 19.14
N LYS A 109 -9.37 8.00 18.78
CA LYS A 109 -10.01 7.52 17.54
C LYS A 109 -9.31 8.08 16.30
N ASP A 110 -8.91 9.34 16.33
CA ASP A 110 -8.22 9.99 15.21
C ASP A 110 -6.85 9.34 14.93
N VAL A 111 -6.14 8.92 15.99
CA VAL A 111 -4.86 8.20 15.85
C VAL A 111 -5.07 6.84 15.19
N ILE A 112 -6.09 6.08 15.61
CA ILE A 112 -6.39 4.75 15.08
C ILE A 112 -6.93 4.81 13.65
N SER A 113 -7.68 5.87 13.31
CA SER A 113 -8.20 6.09 11.95
C SER A 113 -7.10 6.23 10.90
N LYS A 114 -5.89 6.65 11.31
CA LYS A 114 -4.72 6.77 10.45
C LYS A 114 -4.08 5.43 10.11
N VAL A 115 -4.44 4.33 10.80
CA VAL A 115 -3.89 3.00 10.51
C VAL A 115 -4.43 2.53 9.16
N PRO A 116 -3.59 2.32 8.14
CA PRO A 116 -4.07 1.96 6.81
C PRO A 116 -4.42 0.47 6.75
N LEU A 117 -5.71 0.17 6.80
CA LEU A 117 -6.28 -1.19 6.76
C LEU A 117 -7.03 -1.50 5.45
N SER A 118 -6.88 -0.66 4.41
CA SER A 118 -7.55 -0.88 3.13
C SER A 118 -7.17 -2.22 2.50
N ASN A 119 -8.07 -2.77 1.71
CA ASN A 119 -7.86 -4.02 0.99
C ASN A 119 -6.51 -4.07 0.27
N ASN A 120 -6.22 -3.04 -0.51
CA ASN A 120 -4.98 -2.93 -1.29
C ASN A 120 -3.75 -2.86 -0.38
N THR A 121 -3.84 -2.13 0.73
CA THR A 121 -2.73 -2.01 1.68
C THR A 121 -2.43 -3.35 2.35
N ILE A 122 -3.46 -4.04 2.85
CA ILE A 122 -3.29 -5.34 3.52
C ILE A 122 -2.74 -6.38 2.54
N SER A 123 -3.29 -6.47 1.33
CA SER A 123 -2.75 -7.36 0.29
C SER A 123 -1.28 -7.08 -0.01
N HIS A 124 -0.93 -5.82 -0.21
CA HIS A 124 0.45 -5.43 -0.47
C HIS A 124 1.39 -5.82 0.68
N ARG A 125 0.97 -5.63 1.94
CA ARG A 125 1.77 -6.02 3.09
C ARG A 125 1.97 -7.51 3.21
N ILE A 126 0.93 -8.30 2.95
CA ILE A 126 1.05 -9.77 2.94
C ILE A 126 2.09 -10.20 1.90
N ASN A 127 2.01 -9.64 0.69
CA ASN A 127 2.98 -9.94 -0.36
C ASN A 127 4.39 -9.49 0.02
N LYS A 128 4.54 -8.28 0.56
CA LYS A 128 5.84 -7.78 1.02
C LYS A 128 6.46 -8.66 2.11
N THR A 129 5.66 -9.07 3.10
CA THR A 129 6.12 -10.00 4.12
C THR A 129 6.46 -11.37 3.55
N ALA A 130 5.74 -11.84 2.52
CA ALA A 130 6.08 -13.07 1.82
C ALA A 130 7.42 -12.96 1.06
N ASP A 131 7.66 -11.83 0.39
CA ASP A 131 8.92 -11.56 -0.29
C ASP A 131 10.09 -11.51 0.70
N ASP A 132 9.93 -10.80 1.83
CA ASP A 132 10.94 -10.73 2.90
C ASP A 132 11.26 -12.14 3.45
N ILE A 133 10.24 -12.98 3.66
CA ILE A 133 10.43 -14.37 4.10
C ILE A 133 11.19 -15.17 3.05
N ASN A 134 10.85 -15.01 1.77
CA ASN A 134 11.55 -15.68 0.67
C ASN A 134 13.03 -15.30 0.64
N ASP A 135 13.35 -14.01 0.75
CA ASP A 135 14.73 -13.53 0.80
C ASP A 135 15.49 -14.12 1.99
N ILE A 136 14.90 -14.12 3.19
CA ILE A 136 15.47 -14.74 4.38
C ILE A 136 15.76 -16.24 4.16
N VAL A 137 14.82 -16.96 3.53
CA VAL A 137 14.99 -18.39 3.24
C VAL A 137 16.08 -18.60 2.21
N LEU A 138 16.15 -17.78 1.15
CA LEU A 138 17.16 -17.86 0.11
C LEU A 138 18.57 -17.58 0.68
N GLU A 139 18.72 -16.57 1.52
CA GLU A 139 19.99 -16.28 2.20
C GLU A 139 20.43 -17.45 3.08
N LYS A 140 19.49 -18.03 3.85
CA LYS A 140 19.78 -19.21 4.65
C LYS A 140 20.23 -20.37 3.79
N ILE A 141 19.54 -20.69 2.70
CA ILE A 141 19.90 -21.81 1.81
C ILE A 141 21.30 -21.59 1.20
N LYS A 142 21.59 -20.38 0.70
CA LYS A 142 22.90 -20.06 0.11
C LYS A 142 24.06 -20.20 1.10
N ASN A 143 23.81 -19.94 2.38
CA ASN A 143 24.83 -20.03 3.43
C ASN A 143 25.01 -21.44 3.99
N GLN A 144 24.17 -22.41 3.61
CA GLN A 144 24.27 -23.80 4.08
C GLN A 144 25.08 -24.64 3.08
N LYS A 145 25.98 -25.49 3.60
CA LYS A 145 26.78 -26.41 2.79
C LYS A 145 25.96 -27.59 2.24
N LEU A 146 24.90 -27.97 2.96
CA LEU A 146 24.06 -29.11 2.66
C LEU A 146 22.61 -28.75 2.97
N PHE A 147 21.72 -29.04 2.03
CA PHE A 147 20.28 -29.00 2.22
C PHE A 147 19.66 -30.13 1.40
N SER A 148 18.41 -30.49 1.71
CA SER A 148 17.65 -31.47 0.93
C SER A 148 16.26 -30.90 0.67
N LEU A 149 15.71 -31.20 -0.51
CA LEU A 149 14.36 -30.83 -0.92
C LEU A 149 13.54 -32.11 -1.03
N GLN A 150 12.40 -32.14 -0.37
CA GLN A 150 11.41 -33.20 -0.55
C GLN A 150 10.39 -32.72 -1.59
N ILE A 151 10.21 -33.50 -2.66
CA ILE A 151 9.20 -33.24 -3.68
C ILE A 151 7.97 -34.07 -3.30
N ASP A 152 6.82 -33.41 -3.10
CA ASP A 152 5.54 -34.05 -2.81
C ASP A 152 4.70 -34.08 -4.09
N GLU A 153 4.58 -35.25 -4.73
CA GLU A 153 3.75 -35.46 -5.90
C GLU A 153 2.38 -35.99 -5.45
N ARG A 154 1.41 -35.08 -5.27
CA ARG A 154 0.02 -35.46 -5.02
C ARG A 154 -0.73 -35.50 -6.35
N SER A 155 -1.15 -36.69 -6.76
CA SER A 155 -2.16 -36.88 -7.80
C SER A 155 -3.49 -36.38 -7.25
N THR A 156 -4.16 -35.47 -7.95
CA THR A 156 -5.57 -35.16 -7.67
C THR A 156 -6.40 -36.11 -8.54
N ASP A 157 -7.00 -37.12 -7.90
CA ASP A 157 -7.99 -38.02 -8.51
C ASP A 157 -9.38 -37.37 -8.55
#